data_AF-A0A1M3QMR0-F1
#
_entry.id   AF-A0A1M3QMR0-F1
#
_cell.length_a   1.000
_cell.length_b   1.000
_cell.length_c   1.000
_cell.angle_alpha   90.00
_cell.angle_beta   90.00
_cell.angle_gamma   90.00
#
_symmetry.space_group_name_H-M   'P 1'
#
loop_
_entity.id
_entity.type
_entity.pdbx_description
1 polymer ?
#
loop_
_entity_poly.entity_id
_entity_poly.type
_entity_poly.pdbx_seq_one_letter_code
_entity_poly.pdbx_strand_id
1 'polypeptide(L)'
;MFDLKLSDIKEWLIDNREEYQRLRAQEFPPFDNALYRTYNHLYEFIQYYKYKQHCDKALSELDVNNFNRLSQWTREYEILGSQDLIMFEVNYMDWVEEVSSDKIKIHEGLYTERKPFASILCFCEVFQHLYWNNEVHEAKLTENVKAEVITELITILKTYYIDTTHS
;
A
#
# COMPACT_ATOMS: atom_id res chain seq x y z
N MET A 1 3.17 1.41 -22.77
CA MET A 1 3.85 1.51 -21.47
C MET A 1 3.77 0.13 -20.84
N PHE A 2 4.87 -0.46 -20.37
CA PHE A 2 4.86 -1.81 -19.80
C PHE A 2 4.62 -1.73 -18.29
N ASP A 3 3.77 -2.60 -17.76
CA ASP A 3 3.48 -2.67 -16.33
C ASP A 3 4.70 -3.13 -15.54
N LEU A 4 5.06 -2.36 -14.49
CA LEU A 4 6.09 -2.74 -13.55
C LEU A 4 5.66 -3.99 -12.75
N LYS A 5 6.43 -5.06 -12.83
CA LYS A 5 6.23 -6.30 -12.08
C LYS A 5 7.07 -6.32 -10.81
N LEU A 6 6.66 -7.14 -9.83
CA LEU A 6 7.46 -7.39 -8.63
C LEU A 6 8.85 -7.95 -8.97
N SER A 7 9.00 -8.70 -10.06
CA SER A 7 10.30 -9.18 -10.55
C SER A 7 11.25 -8.02 -10.83
N ASP A 8 10.73 -6.94 -11.39
CA ASP A 8 11.54 -5.81 -11.85
C ASP A 8 12.07 -5.02 -10.64
N ILE A 9 11.26 -4.89 -9.59
CA ILE A 9 11.67 -4.32 -8.29
C ILE A 9 12.74 -5.20 -7.63
N LYS A 10 12.57 -6.54 -7.66
CA LYS A 10 13.55 -7.49 -7.10
C LYS A 10 14.88 -7.41 -7.83
N GLU A 11 14.85 -7.41 -9.16
CA GLU A 11 16.04 -7.33 -10.00
C GLU A 11 16.80 -6.05 -9.73
N TRP A 12 16.11 -4.91 -9.65
CA TRP A 12 16.76 -3.65 -9.30
C TRP A 12 17.43 -3.67 -7.92
N LEU A 13 16.77 -4.24 -6.90
CA LEU A 13 17.36 -4.42 -5.57
C LEU A 13 18.59 -5.33 -5.61
N ILE A 14 18.63 -6.31 -6.51
CA ILE A 14 19.81 -7.18 -6.68
C ILE A 14 20.95 -6.39 -7.35
N ASP A 15 20.65 -5.68 -8.44
CA ASP A 15 21.62 -4.94 -9.24
C ASP A 15 22.29 -3.79 -8.46
N ASN A 16 21.56 -3.16 -7.52
CA ASN A 16 22.07 -2.03 -6.73
C ASN A 16 22.61 -2.44 -5.36
N ARG A 17 22.64 -3.75 -5.04
CA ARG A 17 23.02 -4.27 -3.72
C ARG A 17 24.45 -3.91 -3.32
N GLU A 18 25.41 -4.06 -4.22
CA GLU A 18 26.83 -3.83 -3.91
C GLU A 18 27.09 -2.34 -3.59
N GLU A 19 26.52 -1.45 -4.40
CA GLU A 19 26.65 0.00 -4.19
C GLU A 19 25.95 0.42 -2.89
N TYR A 20 24.78 -0.13 -2.59
CA TYR A 20 24.12 0.06 -1.30
C TYR A 20 24.99 -0.42 -0.13
N GLN A 21 25.57 -1.62 -0.21
CA GLN A 21 26.46 -2.15 0.84
C GLN A 21 27.69 -1.27 1.04
N ARG A 22 28.27 -0.76 -0.05
CA ARG A 22 29.37 0.20 -0.01
C ARG A 22 28.98 1.51 0.68
N LEU A 23 27.78 2.04 0.41
CA LEU A 23 27.26 3.24 1.07
C LEU A 23 26.97 2.99 2.57
N ARG A 24 26.36 1.85 2.91
CA ARG A 24 26.03 1.46 4.28
C ARG A 24 27.27 1.23 5.15
N ALA A 25 28.37 0.78 4.57
CA ALA A 25 29.64 0.57 5.26
C ALA A 25 30.36 1.89 5.62
N GLN A 26 29.91 3.02 5.08
CA GLN A 26 30.44 4.34 5.47
C GLN A 26 29.88 4.69 6.85
N GLU A 27 30.72 5.26 7.71
CA GLU A 27 30.30 5.71 9.05
C GLU A 27 29.19 6.78 8.97
N PHE A 28 29.24 7.61 7.92
CA PHE A 28 28.28 8.68 7.65
C PHE A 28 27.89 8.69 6.16
N PRO A 29 26.96 7.82 5.70
CA PRO A 29 26.45 7.90 4.35
C PRO A 29 25.80 9.29 4.14
N PRO A 30 25.92 9.91 2.94
CA PRO A 30 25.31 11.21 2.70
C PRO A 30 23.81 11.13 2.92
N PHE A 31 23.29 11.96 3.83
CA PHE A 31 21.87 11.94 4.19
C PHE A 31 20.97 12.16 2.96
N ASP A 32 21.45 12.89 1.96
CA ASP A 32 20.78 13.20 0.69
C ASP A 32 21.06 12.18 -0.43
N ASN A 33 21.67 11.02 -0.11
CA ASN A 33 21.90 9.99 -1.11
C ASN A 33 20.59 9.29 -1.47
N ALA A 34 20.01 9.72 -2.60
CA ALA A 34 18.81 9.17 -3.19
C ALA A 34 18.85 7.64 -3.31
N LEU A 35 19.95 7.05 -3.79
CA LEU A 35 20.04 5.60 -3.98
C LEU A 35 19.95 4.84 -2.65
N TYR A 36 20.65 5.30 -1.62
CA TYR A 36 20.59 4.69 -0.29
C TYR A 36 19.17 4.71 0.29
N ARG A 37 18.47 5.84 0.18
CA ARG A 37 17.07 5.98 0.62
C ARG A 37 16.12 5.10 -0.18
N THR A 38 16.20 5.18 -1.52
CA THR A 38 15.38 4.39 -2.43
C THR A 38 15.55 2.89 -2.22
N TYR A 39 16.80 2.43 -2.01
CA TYR A 39 17.05 1.01 -1.74
C TYR A 39 16.38 0.55 -0.45
N ASN A 40 16.52 1.30 0.65
CA ASN A 40 15.89 0.94 1.93
C ASN A 40 14.37 0.87 1.79
N HIS A 41 13.74 1.90 1.21
CA HIS A 41 12.29 1.93 1.02
C HIS A 41 11.80 0.79 0.11
N LEU A 42 12.43 0.56 -1.04
CA LEU A 42 12.04 -0.56 -1.93
C LEU A 42 12.24 -1.92 -1.25
N TYR A 43 13.32 -2.07 -0.48
CA TYR A 43 13.59 -3.27 0.30
C TYR A 43 12.57 -3.50 1.41
N GLU A 44 12.02 -2.44 2.01
CA GLU A 44 10.94 -2.51 3.00
C GLU A 44 9.61 -2.84 2.33
N PHE A 45 9.22 -2.13 1.26
CA PHE A 45 7.97 -2.36 0.54
C PHE A 45 7.82 -3.80 0.08
N ILE A 46 8.88 -4.40 -0.45
CA ILE A 46 8.83 -5.77 -0.94
C ILE A 46 8.53 -6.81 0.16
N GLN A 47 8.85 -6.53 1.42
CA GLN A 47 8.53 -7.43 2.53
C GLN A 47 7.01 -7.55 2.74
N TYR A 48 6.25 -6.52 2.40
CA TYR A 48 4.79 -6.52 2.55
C TYR A 48 4.08 -7.30 1.46
N TYR A 49 4.73 -7.64 0.35
CA TYR A 49 4.11 -8.43 -0.72
C TYR A 49 3.60 -9.80 -0.23
N LYS A 50 4.17 -10.34 0.85
CA LYS A 50 3.68 -11.59 1.49
C LYS A 50 2.21 -11.49 1.93
N TYR A 51 1.69 -10.28 2.17
CA TYR A 51 0.31 -10.03 2.58
C TYR A 51 -0.66 -9.88 1.40
N LYS A 52 -0.17 -9.83 0.15
CA LYS A 52 -1.02 -9.58 -1.02
C LYS A 52 -2.22 -10.54 -1.10
N GLN A 53 -1.98 -11.84 -0.93
CA GLN A 53 -3.06 -12.84 -1.01
C GLN A 53 -4.11 -12.66 0.09
N HIS A 54 -3.68 -12.24 1.28
CA HIS A 54 -4.60 -11.93 2.39
C HIS A 54 -5.45 -10.69 2.07
N CYS A 55 -4.84 -9.66 1.48
CA CYS A 55 -5.54 -8.45 1.03
C CYS A 55 -6.52 -8.75 -0.12
N ASP A 56 -6.11 -9.53 -1.12
CA ASP A 56 -6.98 -9.98 -2.21
C ASP A 56 -8.22 -10.71 -1.68
N LYS A 57 -8.01 -11.63 -0.73
CA LYS A 57 -9.10 -12.35 -0.07
C LYS A 57 -10.02 -11.39 0.68
N ALA A 58 -9.45 -10.51 1.50
CA ALA A 58 -10.22 -9.53 2.26
C ALA A 58 -11.11 -8.67 1.36
N LEU A 59 -10.55 -8.13 0.28
CA LEU A 59 -11.29 -7.31 -0.68
C LEU A 59 -12.40 -8.11 -1.39
N SER A 60 -12.19 -9.40 -1.66
CA SER A 60 -13.20 -10.25 -2.29
C SER A 60 -14.39 -10.58 -1.36
N GLU A 61 -14.18 -10.54 -0.05
CA GLU A 61 -15.20 -10.82 0.97
C GLU A 61 -15.96 -9.56 1.42
N LEU A 62 -15.56 -8.39 0.91
CA LEU A 62 -16.15 -7.09 1.26
C LEU A 62 -17.55 -6.93 0.65
N ASP A 63 -18.58 -6.82 1.49
CA ASP A 63 -19.95 -6.52 1.08
C ASP A 63 -20.34 -5.08 1.43
N VAL A 64 -20.11 -4.18 0.47
CA VAL A 64 -20.32 -2.72 0.63
C VAL A 64 -21.76 -2.31 0.89
N ASN A 65 -22.73 -3.14 0.52
CA ASN A 65 -24.16 -2.80 0.67
C ASN A 65 -24.72 -3.27 2.03
N ASN A 66 -23.92 -3.95 2.84
CA ASN A 66 -24.37 -4.55 4.08
C ASN A 66 -23.51 -4.10 5.26
N PHE A 67 -23.99 -3.08 5.97
CA PHE A 67 -23.26 -2.49 7.09
C PHE A 67 -22.88 -3.51 8.20
N ASN A 68 -23.74 -4.48 8.48
CA ASN A 68 -23.43 -5.52 9.46
C ASN A 68 -22.27 -6.40 9.00
N ARG A 69 -22.19 -6.69 7.69
CA ARG A 69 -21.05 -7.39 7.10
C ARG A 69 -19.79 -6.54 7.10
N LEU A 70 -19.89 -5.23 6.87
CA LEU A 70 -18.74 -4.31 7.00
C LEU A 70 -18.19 -4.30 8.43
N SER A 71 -19.04 -4.28 9.44
CA SER A 71 -18.63 -4.39 10.85
C SER A 71 -17.93 -5.71 11.15
N GLN A 72 -18.49 -6.83 10.65
CA GLN A 72 -17.85 -8.14 10.79
C GLN A 72 -16.49 -8.20 10.09
N TRP A 73 -16.42 -7.73 8.85
CA TRP A 73 -15.21 -7.68 8.03
C TRP A 73 -14.11 -6.88 8.73
N THR A 74 -14.46 -5.72 9.29
CA THR A 74 -13.53 -4.83 9.99
C THR A 74 -12.88 -5.51 11.20
N ARG A 75 -13.64 -6.32 11.94
CA ARG A 75 -13.12 -7.12 13.07
C ARG A 75 -12.28 -8.30 12.61
N GLU A 76 -12.70 -8.99 11.54
CA GLU A 76 -11.99 -10.15 11.02
C GLU A 76 -10.59 -9.79 10.51
N TYR A 77 -10.44 -8.61 9.91
CA TYR A 77 -9.19 -8.12 9.33
C TYR A 77 -8.43 -7.13 10.21
N GLU A 78 -8.80 -6.99 11.48
CA GLU A 78 -8.17 -6.06 12.44
C GLU A 78 -6.66 -6.28 12.54
N ILE A 79 -6.19 -7.52 12.74
CA ILE A 79 -4.75 -7.82 12.86
C ILE A 79 -4.00 -7.46 11.57
N LEU A 80 -4.59 -7.81 10.41
CA LEU A 80 -3.97 -7.53 9.12
C LEU A 80 -3.79 -6.01 8.89
N GLY A 81 -4.80 -5.21 9.19
CA GLY A 81 -4.76 -3.76 9.02
C GLY A 81 -3.97 -3.03 10.10
N SER A 82 -4.30 -3.27 11.37
CA SER A 82 -3.77 -2.49 12.50
C SER A 82 -2.36 -2.90 12.96
N GLN A 83 -1.87 -4.09 12.59
CA GLN A 83 -0.57 -4.59 13.04
C GLN A 83 0.34 -4.92 11.87
N ASP A 84 -0.12 -5.74 10.93
CA ASP A 84 0.73 -6.25 9.86
C ASP A 84 1.02 -5.19 8.77
N LEU A 85 0.08 -4.27 8.52
CA LEU A 85 0.16 -3.29 7.44
C LEU A 85 0.27 -1.83 7.90
N ILE A 86 0.22 -1.55 9.20
CA ILE A 86 0.33 -0.18 9.72
C ILE A 86 1.64 0.51 9.29
N MET A 87 2.76 -0.22 9.33
CA MET A 87 4.05 0.33 8.91
C MET A 87 4.18 0.45 7.39
N PHE A 88 3.43 -0.36 6.62
CA PHE A 88 3.35 -0.17 5.18
C PHE A 88 2.64 1.15 4.85
N GLU A 89 1.53 1.44 5.54
CA GLU A 89 0.77 2.68 5.35
C GLU A 89 1.60 3.92 5.72
N VAL A 90 2.28 3.91 6.87
CA VAL A 90 3.21 5.00 7.28
C VAL A 90 4.31 5.22 6.25
N ASN A 91 5.01 4.15 5.85
CA ASN A 91 6.09 4.23 4.88
C ASN A 91 5.59 4.69 3.50
N TYR A 92 4.35 4.36 3.14
CA TYR A 92 3.72 4.79 1.90
C TYR A 92 3.36 6.28 1.93
N MET A 93 2.83 6.80 3.04
CA MET A 93 2.53 8.24 3.19
C MET A 93 3.80 9.10 3.15
N ASP A 94 4.91 8.61 3.69
CA ASP A 94 6.21 9.30 3.71
C ASP A 94 6.99 9.19 2.37
N TRP A 95 6.49 8.41 1.41
CA TRP A 95 7.13 8.24 0.12
C TRP A 95 6.96 9.51 -0.75
N VAL A 96 7.98 10.37 -0.73
CA VAL A 96 8.08 11.51 -1.65
C VAL A 96 8.57 11.01 -2.99
N GLU A 97 7.69 11.15 -3.97
CA GLU A 97 7.73 10.59 -5.31
C GLU A 97 8.84 11.24 -6.20
N GLU A 98 9.40 12.38 -5.79
CA GLU A 98 10.49 13.07 -6.48
C GLU A 98 11.88 12.48 -6.15
N VAL A 99 12.27 11.42 -6.84
CA VAL A 99 13.67 10.97 -6.84
C VAL A 99 14.30 11.20 -8.21
N SER A 100 15.17 12.19 -8.37
CA SER A 100 15.87 12.54 -9.63
C SER A 100 16.02 11.39 -10.67
N SER A 101 15.44 11.61 -11.85
CA SER A 101 15.39 10.72 -13.03
C SER A 101 16.72 10.09 -13.44
N ASP A 102 17.83 10.78 -13.17
CA ASP A 102 19.14 10.41 -13.68
C ASP A 102 19.82 9.30 -12.86
N LYS A 103 19.27 9.01 -11.66
CA LYS A 103 19.84 8.04 -10.71
C LYS A 103 18.99 6.78 -10.56
N ILE A 104 17.84 6.75 -11.20
CA ILE A 104 16.94 5.59 -11.23
C ILE A 104 16.61 5.34 -12.70
N LYS A 105 17.27 4.35 -13.31
CA LYS A 105 16.86 3.80 -14.64
C LYS A 105 15.42 3.24 -14.65
N ILE A 106 14.75 3.29 -13.51
CA ILE A 106 13.33 3.00 -13.33
C ILE A 106 12.48 4.28 -13.29
N HIS A 107 12.94 5.47 -13.71
CA HIS A 107 12.08 6.65 -13.58
C HIS A 107 10.94 6.73 -14.62
N GLU A 108 10.95 5.88 -15.64
CA GLU A 108 9.78 5.71 -16.52
C GLU A 108 8.86 4.55 -16.07
N GLY A 109 9.19 3.87 -14.97
CA GLY A 109 8.51 2.64 -14.51
C GLY A 109 8.16 2.59 -13.02
N LEU A 110 8.89 3.29 -12.15
CA LEU A 110 8.61 3.35 -10.70
C LEU A 110 7.39 4.22 -10.40
N TYR A 111 6.86 4.88 -11.43
CA TYR A 111 5.70 5.75 -11.44
C TYR A 111 4.46 5.15 -12.12
N THR A 112 4.45 3.85 -12.44
CA THR A 112 3.28 3.28 -13.14
C THR A 112 2.28 2.71 -12.14
N GLU A 113 1.43 3.60 -11.62
CA GLU A 113 0.08 3.27 -11.15
C GLU A 113 -0.04 2.05 -10.22
N ARG A 114 0.57 2.08 -9.02
CA ARG A 114 0.17 1.23 -7.88
C ARG A 114 0.25 -0.31 -8.06
N LYS A 115 0.57 -0.86 -9.24
CA LYS A 115 0.27 -2.25 -9.64
C LYS A 115 0.81 -3.38 -8.74
N PRO A 116 2.07 -3.41 -8.28
CA PRO A 116 2.56 -4.57 -7.52
C PRO A 116 2.00 -4.65 -6.10
N PHE A 117 1.55 -3.53 -5.52
CA PHE A 117 1.01 -3.46 -4.15
C PHE A 117 -0.45 -3.00 -4.12
N ALA A 118 -1.14 -3.01 -5.27
CA ALA A 118 -2.41 -2.34 -5.43
C ALA A 118 -3.50 -2.88 -4.51
N SER A 119 -3.57 -4.20 -4.34
CA SER A 119 -4.49 -4.83 -3.39
C SER A 119 -4.17 -4.47 -1.94
N ILE A 120 -2.89 -4.29 -1.60
CA ILE A 120 -2.46 -3.91 -0.24
C ILE A 120 -2.87 -2.47 0.04
N LEU A 121 -2.62 -1.56 -0.91
CA LEU A 121 -3.05 -0.16 -0.82
C LEU A 121 -4.56 -0.03 -0.71
N CYS A 122 -5.29 -0.69 -1.61
CA CYS A 122 -6.75 -0.69 -1.58
C CYS A 122 -7.29 -1.26 -0.26
N PHE A 123 -6.66 -2.31 0.27
CA PHE A 123 -7.02 -2.85 1.58
C PHE A 123 -6.77 -1.84 2.70
N CYS A 124 -5.59 -1.20 2.75
CA CYS A 124 -5.25 -0.20 3.77
C CYS A 124 -6.25 0.96 3.78
N GLU A 125 -6.59 1.51 2.62
CA GLU A 125 -7.54 2.62 2.47
C GLU A 125 -8.96 2.23 2.95
N VAL A 126 -9.43 1.04 2.56
CA VAL A 126 -10.71 0.50 3.02
C VAL A 126 -10.69 0.27 4.53
N PHE A 127 -9.62 -0.33 5.05
CA PHE A 127 -9.48 -0.62 6.46
C PHE A 127 -9.41 0.66 7.29
N GLN A 128 -8.63 1.65 6.88
CA GLN A 128 -8.53 2.95 7.55
C GLN A 128 -9.88 3.65 7.59
N HIS A 129 -10.60 3.65 6.48
CA HIS A 129 -11.95 4.23 6.41
C HIS A 129 -12.93 3.56 7.37
N LEU A 130 -12.95 2.23 7.42
CA LEU A 130 -13.90 1.48 8.25
C LEU A 130 -13.50 1.40 9.74
N TYR A 131 -12.22 1.22 10.01
CA TYR A 131 -11.70 0.98 11.36
C TYR A 131 -11.39 2.29 12.08
N TRP A 132 -10.51 3.13 11.52
CA TRP A 132 -10.01 4.33 12.20
C TRP A 132 -10.93 5.54 12.05
N ASN A 133 -11.45 5.78 10.84
CA ASN A 133 -12.21 7.00 10.58
C ASN A 133 -13.66 6.91 11.08
N ASN A 134 -14.26 5.72 11.00
CA ASN A 134 -15.69 5.54 11.24
C ASN A 134 -16.03 4.50 12.32
N GLU A 135 -15.02 3.83 12.89
CA GLU A 135 -15.17 2.87 14.01
C GLU A 135 -16.33 1.88 13.80
N VAL A 136 -16.50 1.38 12.57
CA VAL A 136 -17.66 0.56 12.14
C VAL A 136 -17.76 -0.75 12.95
N HIS A 137 -16.66 -1.18 13.56
CA HIS A 137 -16.57 -2.35 14.43
C HIS A 137 -17.11 -2.11 15.85
N GLU A 138 -17.27 -0.85 16.29
CA GLU A 138 -17.72 -0.50 17.65
C GLU A 138 -18.99 0.35 17.65
N ALA A 139 -19.21 1.17 16.63
CA ALA A 139 -20.16 2.26 16.69
C ALA A 139 -21.62 1.83 16.44
N LYS A 140 -22.52 2.30 17.31
CA LYS A 140 -23.96 2.40 17.00
C LYS A 140 -24.19 3.61 16.10
N LEU A 141 -23.83 3.49 14.82
CA LEU A 141 -24.04 4.56 13.85
C LEU A 141 -25.53 4.76 13.54
N THR A 142 -25.91 6.02 13.29
CA THR A 142 -27.24 6.35 12.77
C THR A 142 -27.35 5.94 11.29
N GLU A 143 -28.56 5.73 10.78
CA GLU A 143 -28.76 5.33 9.37
C GLU A 143 -28.16 6.33 8.37
N ASN A 144 -28.17 7.62 8.69
CA ASN A 144 -27.57 8.65 7.83
C ASN A 144 -26.04 8.48 7.74
N VAL A 145 -25.37 8.29 8.89
CA VAL A 145 -23.92 8.09 8.92
C VAL A 145 -23.53 6.79 8.22
N LYS A 146 -24.32 5.72 8.36
CA LYS A 146 -24.09 4.47 7.61
C LYS A 146 -24.11 4.71 6.10
N ALA A 147 -25.04 5.52 5.60
CA ALA A 147 -25.14 5.83 4.18
C ALA A 147 -23.94 6.65 3.68
N GLU A 148 -23.44 7.60 4.48
CA GLU A 148 -22.23 8.38 4.18
C GLU A 148 -21.00 7.47 4.09
N VAL A 149 -20.79 6.61 5.10
CA VAL A 149 -19.69 5.63 5.15
C VAL A 149 -19.68 4.74 3.91
N ILE A 150 -20.84 4.23 3.49
CA ILE A 150 -20.96 3.38 2.29
C ILE A 150 -20.64 4.17 1.02
N THR A 151 -21.09 5.42 0.92
CA THR A 151 -20.84 6.28 -0.25
C THR A 151 -19.35 6.58 -0.42
N GLU A 152 -18.67 6.89 0.68
CA GLU A 152 -17.22 7.12 0.71
C GLU A 152 -16.46 5.83 0.40
N LEU A 153 -16.87 4.69 0.95
CA LEU A 153 -16.27 3.38 0.67
C LEU A 153 -16.37 3.01 -0.81
N ILE A 154 -17.52 3.24 -1.45
CA ILE A 154 -17.68 3.03 -2.89
C ILE A 154 -16.73 3.93 -3.69
N THR A 155 -16.49 5.15 -3.22
CA THR A 155 -15.56 6.08 -3.86
C THR A 155 -14.11 5.59 -3.73
N ILE A 156 -13.71 5.14 -2.53
CA ILE A 156 -12.39 4.51 -2.30
C ILE A 156 -12.19 3.33 -3.24
N LEU A 157 -13.15 2.40 -3.31
CA LEU A 157 -13.05 1.24 -4.19
C LEU A 157 -12.97 1.65 -5.67
N LYS A 158 -13.71 2.67 -6.12
CA LYS A 158 -13.58 3.15 -7.50
C LYS A 158 -12.18 3.69 -7.79
N THR A 159 -11.57 4.39 -6.85
CA THR A 159 -10.24 4.98 -6.99
C THR A 159 -9.11 3.95 -6.88
N TYR A 160 -9.28 2.91 -6.07
CA TYR A 160 -8.20 1.98 -5.73
C TYR A 160 -8.41 0.54 -6.22
N TYR A 161 -9.63 0.12 -6.57
CA TYR A 161 -9.93 -1.25 -7.03
C TYR A 161 -10.07 -1.33 -8.56
N ILE A 162 -10.67 -0.33 -9.21
CA ILE A 162 -10.83 -0.31 -10.68
C ILE A 162 -9.48 -0.21 -11.39
N ASP A 163 -8.52 0.53 -10.82
CA ASP A 163 -7.13 0.60 -11.31
C ASP A 163 -6.36 -0.73 -11.21
N THR A 164 -6.93 -1.76 -10.57
CA THR A 164 -6.23 -3.04 -10.29
C THR A 164 -6.79 -4.23 -11.06
N THR A 165 -7.95 -4.07 -11.68
CA THR A 165 -8.66 -5.17 -12.36
C THR A 165 -8.78 -4.97 -13.88
N HIS A 166 -8.56 -3.75 -14.40
CA HIS A 166 -8.56 -3.48 -15.84
C HIS A 166 -7.47 -2.49 -16.26
N SER A 167 -6.32 -3.03 -16.67
CA SER A 167 -5.40 -2.45 -17.69
C SER A 167 -4.38 -3.50 -18.08
#